data_AF-A0A2I1MLS4-F1
#
_entry.id   AF-A0A2I1MLS4-F1
#
_cell.length_a   1.000
_cell.length_b   1.000
_cell.length_c   1.000
_cell.angle_alpha   90.00
_cell.angle_beta   90.00
_cell.angle_gamma   90.00
#
_symmetry.space_group_name_H-M   'P 1'
#
loop_
_entity.id
_entity.type
_entity.pdbx_description
1 polymer ?
#
loop_
_entity_poly.entity_id
_entity_poly.type
_entity_poly.pdbx_seq_one_letter_code
_entity_poly.pdbx_strand_id
1 'polypeptide(L)'
;LIGIPTYLFIKKYLPNDVSIIVMLIVTLPIFFITLYEKDTLTFEKYFRFFYLHKFYQPTKRIRKEAYLEAKKKANQRLKSKGKTIKKRPKGSKKAKNKERSNK
;
A
#
# COMPACT_ATOMS: atom_id res chain seq x y z
N LEU A 1 -12.06 15.35 18.63
CA LEU A 1 -11.45 15.50 19.97
C LEU A 1 -9.92 15.31 19.98
N ILE A 2 -9.19 15.57 18.88
CA ILE A 2 -7.71 15.36 18.84
C ILE A 2 -6.92 16.50 19.52
N GLY A 3 -7.39 17.75 19.44
CA GLY A 3 -6.60 18.91 19.90
C GLY A 3 -6.20 18.88 21.37
N ILE A 4 -7.17 18.66 22.28
CA ILE A 4 -6.92 18.65 23.73
C ILE A 4 -5.94 17.52 24.13
N PRO A 5 -6.12 16.26 23.69
CA PRO A 5 -5.13 15.21 23.92
C PRO A 5 -3.74 15.54 23.39
N THR A 6 -3.63 16.10 22.18
CA THR A 6 -2.35 16.49 21.59
C THR A 6 -1.65 17.56 22.43
N TYR A 7 -2.37 18.60 22.85
CA TYR A 7 -1.82 19.63 23.74
C TYR A 7 -1.35 19.05 25.09
N LEU A 8 -2.17 18.22 25.75
CA LEU A 8 -1.82 17.62 27.05
C LEU A 8 -0.59 16.70 26.95
N PHE A 9 -0.42 16.01 25.82
CA PHE A 9 0.75 15.17 25.56
C PHE A 9 2.02 16.01 25.37
N ILE A 10 1.94 17.09 24.59
CA ILE A 10 3.08 17.93 24.22
C ILE A 10 3.51 18.86 25.37
N LYS A 11 2.56 19.35 26.18
CA LYS A 11 2.81 20.22 27.33
C LYS A 11 3.80 19.66 28.35
N LYS A 12 3.96 18.33 28.40
CA LYS A 12 4.95 17.66 29.27
C LYS A 12 6.40 17.92 28.84
N TYR A 13 6.61 18.30 27.58
CA TYR A 13 7.94 18.43 26.98
C TYR A 13 8.24 19.85 26.49
N LEU A 14 7.22 20.64 26.14
CA LEU A 14 7.39 21.97 25.56
C LEU A 14 6.71 23.07 26.38
N PRO A 15 7.18 24.33 26.27
CA PRO A 15 6.50 25.49 26.82
C PRO A 15 5.05 25.60 26.32
N ASN A 16 4.21 26.27 27.10
CA ASN A 16 2.78 26.38 26.82
C ASN A 16 2.49 26.96 25.43
N ASP A 17 3.20 28.04 25.06
CA ASP A 17 2.98 28.75 23.79
C ASP A 17 3.32 27.87 22.59
N VAL A 18 4.44 27.15 22.68
CA VAL A 18 4.86 26.21 21.62
C VAL A 18 3.89 25.03 21.53
N SER A 19 3.39 24.56 22.67
CA SER A 19 2.42 23.45 22.72
C SER A 19 1.11 23.81 22.00
N ILE A 20 0.64 25.05 22.15
CA ILE A 20 -0.56 25.56 21.46
C ILE A 20 -0.30 25.68 19.95
N ILE A 21 0.87 26.20 19.55
CA ILE A 21 1.25 26.29 18.12
C ILE A 21 1.30 24.90 17.49
N VAL A 22 1.89 23.91 18.15
CA VAL A 22 1.94 22.53 17.64
C VAL A 22 0.54 21.93 17.56
N MET A 23 -0.33 22.16 18.54
CA MET A 23 -1.72 21.75 18.48
C MET A 23 -2.42 22.33 17.25
N LEU A 24 -2.25 23.63 16.97
CA LEU A 24 -2.83 24.29 15.79
C LEU A 24 -2.33 23.66 14.49
N ILE A 25 -1.01 23.48 14.36
CA ILE A 25 -0.38 22.85 13.18
C ILE A 25 -0.92 21.44 12.95
N VAL A 26 -1.22 20.67 14.00
CA VAL A 26 -1.80 19.31 13.88
C VAL A 26 -3.28 19.35 13.54
N THR A 27 -4.06 20.25 14.15
CA THR A 27 -5.50 20.34 13.91
C THR A 27 -5.88 20.90 12.54
N LEU A 28 -5.10 21.85 12.02
CA LEU A 28 -5.34 22.55 10.77
C LEU A 28 -5.40 21.63 9.54
N PRO A 29 -4.47 20.69 9.28
CA PRO A 29 -4.57 19.77 8.15
C PRO A 29 -5.75 18.80 8.26
N ILE A 30 -6.10 18.37 9.49
CA ILE A 30 -7.27 17.53 9.72
C ILE A 30 -8.54 18.30 9.37
N PHE A 31 -8.61 19.57 9.78
CA PHE A 31 -9.71 20.46 9.46
C PHE A 31 -9.88 20.64 7.95
N PHE A 32 -8.77 20.85 7.24
CA PHE A 32 -8.78 20.88 5.77
C PHE A 32 -9.34 19.59 5.19
N ILE A 33 -8.89 18.41 5.62
CA ILE A 33 -9.40 17.12 5.11
C ILE A 33 -10.91 16.97 5.39
N THR A 34 -11.38 17.38 6.57
CA THR A 34 -12.81 17.26 6.92
C THR A 34 -13.71 18.22 6.17
N LEU A 35 -13.23 19.43 5.91
CA LEU A 35 -13.96 20.43 5.13
C LEU A 35 -13.68 20.33 3.62
N TYR A 36 -12.80 19.43 3.22
CA TYR A 36 -12.46 19.23 1.82
C TYR A 36 -13.60 18.51 1.12
N GLU A 37 -14.50 19.30 0.55
CA GLU A 37 -15.41 18.85 -0.49
C GLU A 37 -14.84 19.26 -1.84
N LYS A 38 -14.55 18.27 -2.69
CA LYS A 38 -14.13 18.52 -4.07
C LYS A 38 -15.23 18.06 -5.00
N ASP A 39 -15.78 18.98 -5.78
CA ASP A 39 -16.80 18.69 -6.79
C ASP A 39 -18.04 17.98 -6.19
N THR A 40 -18.46 18.35 -4.97
CA THR A 40 -19.52 17.70 -4.15
C THR A 40 -19.25 16.24 -3.74
N LEU A 41 -18.05 15.73 -4.03
CA LEU A 41 -17.64 14.38 -3.69
C LEU A 41 -16.95 14.36 -2.32
N THR A 42 -17.38 13.42 -1.45
CA THR A 42 -16.75 13.22 -0.15
C THR A 42 -15.28 12.83 -0.30
N PHE A 43 -14.43 13.27 0.63
CA PHE A 43 -12.99 13.01 0.61
C PHE A 43 -12.65 11.52 0.43
N GLU A 44 -13.39 10.62 1.07
CA GLU A 44 -13.19 9.17 0.96
C GLU A 44 -13.31 8.68 -0.50
N LYS A 45 -14.38 9.10 -1.19
CA LYS A 45 -14.62 8.74 -2.59
C LYS A 45 -13.56 9.34 -3.50
N TYR A 46 -13.23 10.62 -3.30
CA TYR A 46 -12.20 11.30 -4.06
C TYR A 46 -10.84 10.62 -3.90
N PHE A 47 -10.42 10.31 -2.67
CA PHE A 47 -9.15 9.67 -2.37
C PHE A 47 -9.06 8.27 -2.98
N ARG A 48 -10.16 7.50 -2.94
CA ARG A 48 -10.24 6.19 -3.60
C ARG A 48 -9.98 6.31 -5.10
N PHE A 49 -10.61 7.25 -5.79
CA PHE A 49 -10.38 7.45 -7.22
C PHE A 49 -8.96 7.94 -7.52
N PHE A 50 -8.44 8.87 -6.71
CA PHE A 50 -7.08 9.35 -6.83
C PHE A 50 -6.06 8.21 -6.68
N TYR A 51 -6.23 7.36 -5.67
CA TYR A 51 -5.37 6.21 -5.43
C TYR A 51 -5.45 5.19 -6.57
N LEU A 52 -6.66 4.84 -7.01
CA LEU A 52 -6.88 3.92 -8.13
C LEU A 52 -6.24 4.44 -9.41
N HIS A 53 -6.40 5.74 -9.69
CA HIS A 53 -5.78 6.39 -10.84
C HIS A 53 -4.25 6.36 -10.73
N LYS A 54 -3.68 6.70 -9.57
CA LYS A 54 -2.23 6.74 -9.38
C LYS A 54 -1.55 5.36 -9.52
N PHE A 55 -2.20 4.30 -9.05
CA PHE A 55 -1.62 2.94 -9.05
C PHE A 55 -2.00 2.08 -10.25
N TYR A 56 -3.24 2.14 -10.72
CA TYR A 56 -3.76 1.19 -11.71
C TYR A 56 -3.85 1.77 -13.12
N GLN A 57 -3.90 3.09 -13.29
CA GLN A 57 -3.91 3.66 -14.64
C GLN A 57 -2.48 3.75 -15.19
N PRO A 58 -2.24 3.20 -16.40
CA PRO A 58 -0.92 3.27 -17.01
C PRO A 58 -0.56 4.72 -17.33
N THR A 59 0.58 5.19 -16.84
CA THR A 59 1.07 6.56 -17.06
C THR A 59 1.25 6.88 -18.55
N LYS A 60 1.59 5.86 -19.35
CA LYS A 60 1.61 5.94 -20.81
C LYS A 60 0.34 5.31 -21.37
N ARG A 61 -0.42 6.07 -22.16
CA ARG A 61 -1.62 5.59 -22.83
C ARG A 61 -1.23 4.59 -23.92
N ILE A 62 -1.60 3.31 -23.76
CA ILE A 62 -1.29 2.23 -24.71
C ILE A 62 -2.51 2.00 -25.61
N ARG A 63 -2.28 1.76 -26.91
CA ARG A 63 -3.33 1.40 -27.86
C ARG A 63 -4.00 0.07 -27.45
N LYS A 64 -5.32 -0.06 -27.64
CA LYS A 64 -6.11 -1.22 -27.16
C LYS A 64 -5.54 -2.57 -27.62
N GLU A 65 -5.05 -2.65 -28.87
CA GLU A 65 -4.47 -3.87 -29.44
C GLU A 65 -3.20 -4.31 -28.70
N ALA A 66 -2.26 -3.40 -28.46
CA ALA A 66 -1.01 -3.69 -27.76
C ALA A 66 -1.26 -4.12 -26.30
N TYR A 67 -2.29 -3.57 -25.64
CA TYR A 67 -2.70 -4.01 -24.30
C TYR A 67 -3.24 -5.44 -24.29
N LEU A 68 -4.08 -5.81 -25.26
CA LEU A 68 -4.62 -7.16 -25.39
C LEU A 68 -3.52 -8.18 -25.65
N GLU A 69 -2.54 -7.84 -26.48
CA GLU A 69 -1.39 -8.69 -26.76
C GLU A 69 -0.51 -8.91 -25.51
N ALA A 70 -0.20 -7.83 -24.78
CA ALA A 70 0.54 -7.90 -23.53
C ALA A 70 -0.18 -8.74 -22.47
N LYS A 71 -1.51 -8.60 -22.35
CA LYS A 71 -2.34 -9.39 -21.43
C LYS A 71 -2.34 -10.88 -21.80
N LYS A 72 -2.41 -11.22 -23.09
CA LYS A 72 -2.30 -12.62 -23.57
C LYS A 72 -0.93 -13.21 -23.23
N LYS A 73 0.15 -12.48 -23.49
CA LYS A 73 1.53 -12.89 -23.15
C LYS A 73 1.73 -13.08 -21.65
N ALA A 74 1.20 -12.18 -20.81
CA ALA A 74 1.25 -12.30 -19.35
C ALA A 74 0.50 -13.55 -18.83
N ASN A 75 -0.71 -13.81 -19.33
CA ASN A 75 -1.49 -15.00 -18.96
C ASN A 75 -0.80 -16.31 -19.35
N GLN A 76 -0.14 -16.38 -20.50
CA GLN A 76 0.64 -17.55 -20.90
C GLN A 76 1.86 -17.78 -19.97
N ARG A 77 2.54 -16.70 -19.55
CA ARG A 77 3.65 -16.76 -18.58
C ARG A 77 3.20 -17.23 -17.19
N LEU A 78 2.02 -16.81 -16.73
CA LEU A 78 1.45 -17.27 -15.47
C LEU A 78 1.06 -18.76 -15.51
N LYS A 79 0.43 -19.20 -16.60
CA LYS A 79 0.05 -20.62 -16.80
C LYS A 79 1.27 -21.55 -16.89
N SER A 80 2.36 -21.11 -17.53
CA SER A 80 3.61 -21.88 -17.60
C SER A 80 4.30 -21.97 -16.23
N LYS A 81 4.42 -20.87 -15.47
CA LYS A 81 4.99 -20.89 -14.12
C LYS A 81 4.19 -21.76 -13.13
N GLY A 82 2.85 -21.73 -13.19
CA GLY A 82 2.00 -22.56 -12.34
C GLY A 82 2.17 -24.08 -12.59
N LYS A 83 2.45 -24.47 -13.85
CA LYS A 83 2.75 -25.87 -14.20
C LYS A 83 4.12 -26.32 -13.67
N THR A 84 5.12 -25.45 -13.64
CA THR A 84 6.46 -25.76 -13.11
C THR A 84 6.45 -25.94 -11.59
N ILE A 85 5.64 -25.18 -10.86
CA ILE A 85 5.51 -25.30 -9.38
C ILE A 85 4.79 -26.60 -8.98
N LYS A 86 3.73 -27.01 -9.70
CA LYS A 86 3.00 -28.28 -9.42
C LYS A 86 3.79 -29.55 -9.78
N LYS A 87 4.81 -29.47 -10.63
CA LYS A 87 5.63 -30.62 -11.06
C LYS A 87 6.86 -30.89 -10.19
N ARG A 88 7.08 -30.16 -9.09
CA ARG A 88 8.24 -30.43 -8.20
C ARG A 88 7.91 -31.67 -7.33
N PRO A 89 8.56 -32.84 -7.55
CA PRO A 89 8.26 -34.04 -6.79
C PRO A 89 8.68 -33.86 -5.33
N LYS A 90 7.82 -34.25 -4.40
CA LYS A 90 7.95 -34.14 -2.94
C LYS A 90 8.96 -35.16 -2.35
N GLY A 91 10.04 -35.46 -3.08
CA GLY A 91 10.83 -36.70 -2.89
C GLY A 91 12.30 -36.56 -2.51
N SER A 92 12.87 -35.37 -2.32
CA SER A 92 14.35 -35.23 -2.13
C SER A 92 14.82 -34.86 -0.72
N LYS A 93 13.97 -34.94 0.31
CA LYS A 93 14.40 -34.65 1.70
C LYS A 93 14.92 -35.85 2.50
N LYS A 94 14.89 -37.08 1.98
CA LYS A 94 15.20 -38.29 2.77
C LYS A 94 16.64 -38.81 2.67
N ALA A 95 17.47 -38.30 1.74
CA ALA A 95 18.82 -38.83 1.50
C ALA A 95 19.96 -38.16 2.31
N LYS A 96 19.74 -37.01 2.96
CA LYS A 96 20.83 -36.28 3.64
C LYS A 96 21.03 -36.62 5.12
N ASN A 97 20.18 -37.46 5.73
CA ASN A 97 20.25 -37.71 7.19
C ASN A 97 20.95 -39.03 7.58
N LYS A 98 21.44 -39.83 6.62
CA LYS A 98 22.13 -41.10 6.93
C LYS A 98 23.66 -40.97 7.03
N GLU A 99 24.22 -39.83 6.64
CA GLU A 99 25.68 -39.63 6.56
C GLU A 99 26.25 -38.83 7.75
N ARG A 100 25.41 -38.37 8.67
CA ARG A 100 25.83 -37.69 9.92
C ARG A 100 25.81 -38.57 11.17
N SER A 101 25.45 -39.84 11.06
CA SER A 101 25.44 -40.79 12.17
C SER A 101 26.73 -41.61 12.29
N ASN A 102 27.67 -41.48 11.34
CA ASN A 102 28.94 -42.22 11.32
C ASN A 102 30.09 -41.23 11.08
N LYS A 103 30.32 -40.31 12.02
CA LYS A 103 31.60 -39.63 12.18
C LYS A 103 31.79 -39.17 13.61
#